data_AF-A0A6G1SXJ9-F1
#
_entry.id   AF-A0A6G1SXJ9-F1
#
_cell.length_a   1.000
_cell.length_b   1.000
_cell.length_c   1.000
_cell.angle_alpha   90.00
_cell.angle_beta   90.00
_cell.angle_gamma   90.00
#
_symmetry.space_group_name_H-M   'P 1'
#
loop_
_entity.id
_entity.type
_entity.pdbx_description
1 polymer ?
#
loop_
_entity_poly.entity_id
_entity_poly.type
_entity_poly.pdbx_seq_one_letter_code
_entity_poly.pdbx_strand_id
1 'polypeptide(L)'
;MEAQFHPVSRRALLRRSLFGMLGLAGAALIGCDSEESGPAASSPTLAEQQALLATLSYNTASGGGVNLKHMPHPDTGELTVPLAEVFSFDRHHAFCRVDTNPEAFVMPTFAMGEVRIEPFSFYMAMDVTSVEQWQIETVDEATRRVVLRGGLDCATEVGRAESKLGDREASEHATYRIEAVDGGVGGGAAGDSFAFTVFFDPDEAPLNHAIFGPEFTFTGEMVSGEITIVDPRA
;
A
#
# COMPACT_ATOMS: atom_id res chain seq x y z
N MET A 1 21.40 24.42 -20.71
CA MET A 1 20.95 25.56 -19.90
C MET A 1 20.99 25.06 -18.47
N GLU A 2 22.14 25.26 -17.80
CA GLU A 2 22.43 24.70 -16.47
C GLU A 2 21.75 25.54 -15.38
N ALA A 3 21.06 24.90 -14.45
CA ALA A 3 20.52 25.52 -13.25
C ALA A 3 21.26 24.98 -12.01
N GLN A 4 21.95 25.88 -11.33
CA GLN A 4 22.68 25.64 -10.08
C GLN A 4 21.71 25.70 -8.89
N PHE A 5 21.69 24.68 -8.03
CA PHE A 5 20.99 24.69 -6.74
C PHE A 5 21.99 24.92 -5.59
N HIS A 6 21.75 25.96 -4.79
CA HIS A 6 22.42 26.18 -3.50
C HIS A 6 21.50 25.76 -2.34
N PRO A 7 22.04 25.17 -1.25
CA PRO A 7 21.26 24.63 -0.15
C PRO A 7 20.98 25.70 0.92
N VAL A 8 19.78 25.68 1.51
CA VAL A 8 19.45 26.48 2.70
C VAL A 8 19.36 25.60 3.95
N SER A 9 20.04 26.11 4.98
CA SER A 9 20.44 25.49 6.24
C SER A 9 19.30 25.31 7.26
N ARG A 10 19.32 24.16 7.95
CA ARG A 10 18.58 23.89 9.19
C ARG A 10 19.17 24.70 10.36
N ARG A 11 18.32 25.40 11.13
CA ARG A 11 18.61 25.73 12.54
C ARG A 11 17.36 25.63 13.41
N ALA A 12 17.47 24.79 14.43
CA ALA A 12 16.64 24.73 15.62
C ALA A 12 16.80 26.00 16.47
N LEU A 13 15.80 26.32 17.30
CA LEU A 13 16.05 26.97 18.59
C LEU A 13 14.92 26.69 19.61
N LEU A 14 15.29 25.98 20.68
CA LEU A 14 14.64 25.99 21.99
C LEU A 14 14.59 27.43 22.56
N ARG A 15 13.58 27.74 23.40
CA ARG A 15 13.81 28.38 24.72
C ARG A 15 12.60 28.32 25.65
N ARG A 16 12.88 27.81 26.87
CA ARG A 16 12.10 27.85 28.12
C ARG A 16 11.98 29.28 28.68
N SER A 17 10.99 29.53 29.55
CA SER A 17 11.03 30.29 30.83
C SER A 17 9.62 30.21 31.48
N LEU A 18 9.39 29.45 32.57
CA LEU A 18 9.43 29.84 34.00
C LEU A 18 8.89 31.24 34.33
N PHE A 19 7.83 31.34 35.17
CA PHE A 19 7.75 32.21 36.36
C PHE A 19 6.40 32.00 37.09
N GLY A 20 6.41 31.95 38.43
CA GLY A 20 5.21 32.20 39.26
C GLY A 20 4.97 31.29 40.47
N MET A 21 5.83 31.35 41.50
CA MET A 21 5.48 31.00 42.89
C MET A 21 5.02 32.26 43.63
N LEU A 22 3.91 32.23 44.37
CA LEU A 22 3.81 32.53 45.82
C LEU A 22 2.34 32.58 46.27
N GLY A 23 2.02 31.95 47.40
CA GLY A 23 0.75 32.11 48.11
C GLY A 23 0.62 31.14 49.28
N LEU A 24 1.01 31.58 50.47
CA LEU A 24 1.03 30.82 51.72
C LEU A 24 -0.30 30.93 52.50
N ALA A 25 -0.57 29.87 53.27
CA ALA A 25 -1.26 29.80 54.56
C ALA A 25 -2.80 29.76 54.63
N GLY A 26 -3.29 28.70 55.28
CA GLY A 26 -4.66 28.59 55.81
C GLY A 26 -4.99 27.17 56.27
N ALA A 27 -4.61 26.82 57.51
CA ALA A 27 -4.99 25.56 58.15
C ALA A 27 -6.37 25.70 58.82
N ALA A 28 -7.29 24.76 58.57
CA ALA A 28 -8.42 24.45 59.43
C ALA A 28 -8.85 22.98 59.23
N LEU A 29 -9.32 22.41 60.33
CA LEU A 29 -9.49 20.98 60.63
C LEU A 29 -10.85 20.40 60.21
N ILE A 30 -10.85 19.07 60.06
CA ILE A 30 -11.96 18.10 60.21
C ILE A 30 -12.98 18.01 59.05
N GLY A 31 -12.94 16.87 58.38
CA GLY A 31 -14.02 16.33 57.55
C GLY A 31 -13.70 14.88 57.17
N CYS A 32 -14.37 13.94 57.83
CA CYS A 32 -14.40 12.52 57.46
C CYS A 32 -15.07 12.33 56.08
N ASP A 33 -14.82 11.16 55.50
CA ASP A 33 -15.54 10.54 54.37
C ASP A 33 -15.27 11.12 52.98
N SER A 34 -14.36 10.45 52.26
CA SER A 34 -14.72 9.52 51.17
C SER A 34 -13.47 9.29 50.33
N GLU A 35 -12.80 8.15 50.50
CA GLU A 35 -12.02 7.59 49.40
C GLU A 35 -13.02 7.28 48.28
N GLU A 36 -13.17 8.22 47.36
CA GLU A 36 -13.76 7.98 46.06
C GLU A 36 -12.79 7.05 45.33
N SER A 37 -12.95 5.76 45.62
CA SER A 37 -12.47 4.67 44.80
C SER A 37 -13.15 4.83 43.45
N GLY A 38 -12.51 5.61 42.57
CA GLY A 38 -12.82 5.59 41.16
C GLY A 38 -12.89 4.13 40.72
N PRO A 39 -13.85 3.76 39.85
CA PRO A 39 -14.08 2.37 39.50
C PRO A 39 -12.74 1.75 39.10
N ALA A 40 -12.29 0.76 39.87
CA ALA A 40 -11.12 -0.02 39.52
C ALA A 40 -11.35 -0.48 38.08
N ALA A 41 -10.46 -0.07 37.16
CA ALA A 41 -10.54 -0.45 35.76
C ALA A 41 -10.69 -1.97 35.74
N SER A 42 -11.89 -2.45 35.39
CA SER A 42 -12.19 -3.87 35.37
C SER A 42 -11.20 -4.51 34.41
N SER A 43 -10.50 -5.55 34.88
CA SER A 43 -9.58 -6.28 34.01
C SER A 43 -10.35 -6.75 32.78
N PRO A 44 -9.81 -6.58 31.55
CA PRO A 44 -10.51 -6.95 30.34
C PRO A 44 -10.92 -8.41 30.41
N THR A 45 -12.15 -8.69 30.00
CA THR A 45 -12.71 -10.03 29.90
C THR A 45 -11.88 -10.90 28.96
N LEU A 46 -12.01 -12.22 29.06
CA LEU A 46 -11.31 -13.15 28.17
C LEU A 46 -11.60 -12.86 26.68
N ALA A 47 -12.85 -12.48 26.35
CA ALA A 47 -13.23 -12.08 25.00
C ALA A 47 -12.54 -10.78 24.56
N GLU A 48 -12.47 -9.77 25.42
CA GLU A 48 -11.73 -8.52 25.12
C GLU A 48 -10.22 -8.77 25.00
N GLN A 49 -9.66 -9.68 25.80
CA GLN A 49 -8.26 -10.08 25.68
C GLN A 49 -8.00 -10.86 24.39
N GLN A 50 -8.93 -11.71 23.96
CA GLN A 50 -8.85 -12.44 22.69
C GLN A 50 -9.00 -11.51 21.49
N ALA A 51 -9.96 -10.58 21.50
CA ALA A 51 -10.11 -9.57 20.45
C ALA A 51 -8.89 -8.62 20.40
N LEU A 52 -8.35 -8.24 21.56
CA LEU A 52 -7.11 -7.47 21.65
C LEU A 52 -5.93 -8.28 21.12
N LEU A 53 -5.80 -9.56 21.48
CA LEU A 53 -4.76 -10.45 20.95
C LEU A 53 -4.95 -10.73 19.46
N ALA A 54 -6.17 -10.79 18.93
CA ALA A 54 -6.43 -10.92 17.49
C ALA A 54 -6.07 -9.63 16.75
N THR A 55 -6.39 -8.47 17.33
CA THR A 55 -6.01 -7.14 16.82
C THR A 55 -4.49 -6.92 16.87
N LEU A 56 -3.83 -7.39 17.92
CA LEU A 56 -2.38 -7.34 18.12
C LEU A 56 -1.65 -8.49 17.42
N SER A 57 -2.35 -9.57 17.10
CA SER A 57 -1.84 -10.69 16.30
C SER A 57 -1.59 -10.16 14.91
N TYR A 58 -0.37 -10.41 14.44
CA TYR A 58 0.29 -9.68 13.38
C TYR A 58 -0.41 -9.74 12.00
N ASN A 59 -1.41 -10.59 11.79
CA ASN A 59 -2.01 -10.86 10.47
C ASN A 59 -3.55 -10.86 10.51
N THR A 60 -4.17 -9.72 10.81
CA THR A 60 -5.62 -9.55 10.62
C THR A 60 -6.02 -9.48 9.15
N ALA A 61 -5.07 -9.24 8.24
CA ALA A 61 -5.25 -9.47 6.81
C ALA A 61 -3.94 -9.89 6.16
N SER A 62 -4.03 -10.82 5.22
CA SER A 62 -2.92 -11.22 4.35
C SER A 62 -3.47 -11.89 3.10
N GLY A 63 -2.70 -11.88 2.03
CA GLY A 63 -3.07 -12.60 0.83
C GLY A 63 -1.95 -12.61 -0.19
N GLY A 64 -2.16 -13.40 -1.24
CA GLY A 64 -1.23 -13.47 -2.35
C GLY A 64 -1.81 -14.28 -3.49
N GLY A 65 -1.36 -13.98 -4.70
CA GLY A 65 -1.97 -14.55 -5.87
C GLY A 65 -1.42 -14.02 -7.18
N VAL A 66 -2.19 -14.26 -8.24
CA VAL A 66 -1.92 -13.81 -9.60
C VAL A 66 -3.19 -13.16 -10.13
N ASN A 67 -3.07 -11.87 -10.44
CA ASN A 67 -4.03 -11.16 -11.27
C ASN A 67 -3.64 -11.36 -12.74
N LEU A 68 -4.62 -11.67 -13.57
CA LEU A 68 -4.45 -11.75 -15.01
C LEU A 68 -5.12 -10.55 -15.67
N LYS A 69 -4.31 -9.75 -16.35
CA LYS A 69 -4.76 -8.64 -17.19
C LYS A 69 -4.51 -8.97 -18.64
N HIS A 70 -5.42 -8.60 -19.52
CA HIS A 70 -5.23 -8.77 -20.96
C HIS A 70 -4.83 -7.43 -21.60
N MET A 71 -3.73 -7.45 -22.33
CA MET A 71 -3.16 -6.31 -23.04
C MET A 71 -3.55 -6.35 -24.52
N PRO A 72 -3.61 -5.17 -25.20
CA PRO A 72 -3.90 -5.10 -26.63
C PRO A 72 -2.87 -5.85 -27.48
N HIS A 73 -3.32 -6.75 -28.35
CA HIS A 73 -2.47 -7.42 -29.34
C HIS A 73 -2.00 -6.41 -30.41
N PRO A 74 -0.72 -6.43 -30.84
CA PRO A 74 -0.17 -5.39 -31.71
C PRO A 74 -0.84 -5.28 -33.08
N ASP A 75 -1.31 -6.40 -33.64
CA ASP A 75 -1.86 -6.42 -35.00
C ASP A 75 -3.38 -6.22 -35.04
N THR A 76 -4.09 -6.55 -33.97
CA THR A 76 -5.57 -6.53 -33.93
C THR A 76 -6.14 -5.46 -33.00
N GLY A 77 -5.35 -5.00 -32.02
CA GLY A 77 -5.80 -4.09 -30.97
C GLY A 77 -6.73 -4.74 -29.93
N GLU A 78 -7.07 -6.03 -30.07
CA GLU A 78 -7.94 -6.74 -29.14
C GLU A 78 -7.21 -7.07 -27.83
N LEU A 79 -7.91 -7.01 -26.69
CA LEU A 79 -7.36 -7.32 -25.37
C LEU A 79 -7.22 -8.84 -25.18
N THR A 80 -6.19 -9.43 -25.77
CA THR A 80 -5.99 -10.89 -25.80
C THR A 80 -4.63 -11.35 -25.28
N VAL A 81 -3.66 -10.45 -25.11
CA VAL A 81 -2.32 -10.84 -24.66
C VAL A 81 -2.27 -10.92 -23.14
N PRO A 82 -2.06 -12.11 -22.53
CA PRO A 82 -2.08 -12.26 -21.09
C PRO A 82 -0.85 -11.62 -20.44
N LEU A 83 -1.08 -10.84 -19.38
CA LEU A 83 -0.06 -10.25 -18.52
C LEU A 83 -0.37 -10.64 -17.07
N ALA A 84 0.51 -11.46 -16.49
CA ALA A 84 0.36 -11.96 -15.13
C ALA A 84 1.03 -11.01 -14.14
N GLU A 85 0.24 -10.52 -13.19
CA GLU A 85 0.66 -9.68 -12.08
C GLU A 85 0.65 -10.54 -10.80
N VAL A 86 1.84 -10.89 -10.32
CA VAL A 86 2.00 -11.65 -9.06
C VAL A 86 2.00 -10.67 -7.90
N PHE A 87 1.23 -10.94 -6.86
CA PHE A 87 1.17 -10.09 -5.68
C PHE A 87 1.20 -10.89 -4.38
N SER A 88 1.60 -10.22 -3.32
CA SER A 88 1.45 -10.68 -1.94
C SER A 88 1.34 -9.47 -1.04
N PHE A 89 0.63 -9.61 0.08
CA PHE A 89 0.60 -8.59 1.11
C PHE A 89 0.32 -9.19 2.49
N ASP A 90 0.86 -8.52 3.49
CA ASP A 90 0.53 -8.61 4.91
C ASP A 90 0.84 -7.25 5.57
N ARG A 91 0.82 -7.19 6.91
CA ARG A 91 1.06 -5.96 7.67
C ARG A 91 2.47 -5.37 7.53
N HIS A 92 3.43 -6.17 7.08
CA HIS A 92 4.85 -5.83 7.04
C HIS A 92 5.42 -5.78 5.64
N HIS A 93 4.78 -6.44 4.70
CA HIS A 93 5.25 -6.59 3.35
C HIS A 93 4.09 -6.49 2.38
N ALA A 94 4.32 -5.82 1.26
CA ALA A 94 3.47 -5.99 0.09
C ALA A 94 4.30 -5.79 -1.17
N PHE A 95 3.96 -6.54 -2.21
CA PHE A 95 4.53 -6.35 -3.53
C PHE A 95 3.51 -6.66 -4.62
N CYS A 96 3.75 -6.10 -5.80
CA CYS A 96 3.12 -6.52 -7.03
C CYS A 96 4.15 -6.46 -8.16
N ARG A 97 4.24 -7.53 -8.94
CA ARG A 97 5.30 -7.72 -9.91
C ARG A 97 4.79 -8.36 -11.19
N VAL A 98 5.30 -7.88 -12.31
CA VAL A 98 5.22 -8.53 -13.62
C VAL A 98 6.64 -8.94 -14.01
N ASP A 99 6.89 -10.24 -14.08
CA ASP A 99 8.22 -10.78 -14.33
C ASP A 99 8.65 -10.68 -15.80
N THR A 100 7.68 -10.88 -16.69
CA THR A 100 7.88 -10.92 -18.14
C THR A 100 6.55 -10.89 -18.89
N ASN A 101 6.62 -10.73 -20.21
CA ASN A 101 5.50 -10.89 -21.14
C ASN A 101 5.88 -11.93 -22.21
N PRO A 102 5.18 -13.07 -22.36
CA PRO A 102 5.56 -14.09 -23.34
C PRO A 102 5.29 -13.67 -24.79
N GLU A 103 4.36 -12.75 -25.00
CA GLU A 103 3.93 -12.27 -26.30
C GLU A 103 4.06 -10.75 -26.37
N ALA A 104 4.22 -10.23 -27.59
CA ALA A 104 4.25 -8.79 -27.81
C ALA A 104 2.87 -8.19 -27.53
N PHE A 105 2.83 -6.98 -26.98
CA PHE A 105 1.59 -6.23 -26.78
C PHE A 105 1.80 -4.74 -27.00
N VAL A 106 0.71 -3.99 -27.11
CA VAL A 106 0.74 -2.53 -27.16
C VAL A 106 0.37 -1.97 -25.79
N MET A 107 1.28 -1.20 -25.21
CA MET A 107 1.07 -0.50 -23.96
C MET A 107 0.65 0.95 -24.25
N PRO A 108 -0.56 1.39 -23.87
CA PRO A 108 -0.88 2.80 -23.85
C PRO A 108 -0.11 3.46 -22.71
N THR A 109 0.80 4.38 -23.04
CA THR A 109 1.57 5.13 -22.04
C THR A 109 1.08 6.57 -21.93
N PHE A 110 1.30 7.17 -20.76
CA PHE A 110 0.79 8.51 -20.46
C PHE A 110 1.44 9.60 -21.33
N ALA A 111 2.78 9.65 -21.38
CA ALA A 111 3.52 10.71 -22.09
C ALA A 111 4.26 10.21 -23.33
N MET A 112 4.33 8.90 -23.57
CA MET A 112 5.09 8.31 -24.68
C MET A 112 4.22 7.80 -25.83
N GLY A 113 2.89 7.90 -25.71
CA GLY A 113 1.93 7.37 -26.67
C GLY A 113 1.79 5.84 -26.58
N GLU A 114 1.37 5.21 -27.66
CA GLU A 114 1.29 3.76 -27.73
C GLU A 114 2.68 3.16 -27.99
N VAL A 115 3.09 2.23 -27.14
CA VAL A 115 4.41 1.60 -27.19
C VAL A 115 4.24 0.11 -27.42
N ARG A 116 4.78 -0.38 -28.53
CA ARG A 116 4.91 -1.83 -28.76
C ARG A 116 6.00 -2.40 -27.86
N ILE A 117 5.61 -3.36 -27.04
CA ILE A 117 6.48 -4.13 -26.17
C ILE A 117 6.78 -5.46 -26.85
N GLU A 118 8.06 -5.78 -26.99
CA GLU A 118 8.48 -7.05 -27.59
C GLU A 118 8.37 -8.22 -26.59
N PRO A 119 8.35 -9.47 -27.05
CA PRO A 119 8.34 -10.62 -26.15
C PRO A 119 9.53 -10.58 -25.18
N PHE A 120 9.25 -10.95 -23.94
CA PHE A 120 10.18 -11.05 -22.82
C PHE A 120 10.88 -9.75 -22.42
N SER A 121 10.25 -8.61 -22.72
CA SER A 121 10.90 -7.31 -22.61
C SER A 121 10.16 -6.30 -21.71
N PHE A 122 9.09 -6.73 -21.04
CA PHE A 122 8.45 -5.97 -19.98
C PHE A 122 8.74 -6.58 -18.62
N TYR A 123 9.20 -5.75 -17.69
CA TYR A 123 9.36 -6.09 -16.30
C TYR A 123 8.92 -4.92 -15.44
N MET A 124 8.28 -5.23 -14.33
CA MET A 124 7.95 -4.25 -13.31
C MET A 124 7.92 -4.91 -11.95
N ALA A 125 8.57 -4.33 -10.95
CA ALA A 125 8.47 -4.73 -9.56
C ALA A 125 8.14 -3.51 -8.71
N MET A 126 7.09 -3.64 -7.90
CA MET A 126 6.68 -2.65 -6.91
C MET A 126 6.80 -3.31 -5.55
N ASP A 127 7.72 -2.82 -4.74
CA ASP A 127 8.00 -3.35 -3.40
C ASP A 127 7.73 -2.26 -2.37
N VAL A 128 6.82 -2.54 -1.44
CA VAL A 128 6.46 -1.59 -0.39
C VAL A 128 7.64 -1.36 0.56
N THR A 129 7.95 -0.09 0.80
CA THR A 129 9.01 0.36 1.71
C THR A 129 8.47 0.83 3.06
N SER A 130 7.21 1.28 3.12
CA SER A 130 6.54 1.65 4.37
C SER A 130 5.04 1.34 4.31
N VAL A 131 4.48 0.94 5.46
CA VAL A 131 3.03 0.85 5.67
C VAL A 131 2.64 1.91 6.70
N GLU A 132 2.03 2.98 6.24
CA GLU A 132 1.66 4.15 7.05
C GLU A 132 0.21 4.09 7.51
N GLN A 133 -0.65 3.48 6.69
CA GLN A 133 -2.07 3.28 6.99
C GLN A 133 -2.45 1.82 6.75
N TRP A 134 -3.19 1.27 7.69
CA TRP A 134 -3.78 -0.07 7.64
C TRP A 134 -5.20 -0.01 8.18
N GLN A 135 -6.18 -0.22 7.30
CA GLN A 135 -7.60 -0.10 7.65
C GLN A 135 -8.34 -1.35 7.21
N ILE A 136 -9.02 -1.99 8.16
CA ILE A 136 -9.92 -3.11 7.88
C ILE A 136 -11.35 -2.63 8.01
N GLU A 137 -12.16 -2.97 7.02
CA GLU A 137 -13.57 -2.62 6.92
C GLU A 137 -14.40 -3.86 6.65
N THR A 138 -15.55 -3.95 7.32
CA THR A 138 -16.59 -4.92 7.00
C THR A 138 -17.50 -4.29 5.94
N VAL A 139 -17.57 -4.90 4.76
CA VAL A 139 -18.41 -4.41 3.65
C VAL A 139 -19.84 -4.91 3.84
N ASP A 140 -19.98 -6.20 4.13
CA ASP A 140 -21.22 -6.87 4.52
C ASP A 140 -20.92 -8.08 5.44
N GLU A 141 -21.91 -8.96 5.67
CA GLU A 141 -21.74 -10.11 6.59
C GLU A 141 -20.68 -11.12 6.13
N ALA A 142 -20.39 -11.21 4.82
CA ALA A 142 -19.47 -12.19 4.24
C ALA A 142 -18.20 -11.55 3.67
N THR A 143 -18.26 -10.28 3.27
CA THR A 143 -17.15 -9.61 2.59
C THR A 143 -16.43 -8.62 3.50
N ARG A 144 -15.10 -8.71 3.48
CA ARG A 144 -14.20 -7.81 4.21
C ARG A 144 -13.22 -7.16 3.24
N ARG A 145 -12.75 -5.97 3.60
CA ARG A 145 -11.76 -5.22 2.84
C ARG A 145 -10.66 -4.73 3.74
N VAL A 146 -9.42 -4.78 3.25
CA VAL A 146 -8.29 -4.08 3.84
C VAL A 146 -7.77 -3.04 2.85
N VAL A 147 -7.48 -1.86 3.37
CA VAL A 147 -6.88 -0.74 2.65
C VAL A 147 -5.53 -0.42 3.28
N LEU A 148 -4.48 -0.46 2.46
CA LEU A 148 -3.11 -0.15 2.86
C LEU A 148 -2.63 1.08 2.10
N ARG A 149 -1.83 1.93 2.75
CA ARG A 149 -1.11 3.03 2.10
C ARG A 149 0.28 3.22 2.67
N GLY A 150 1.16 3.78 1.87
CA GLY A 150 2.49 4.19 2.27
C GLY A 150 3.38 4.47 1.05
N GLY A 151 4.68 4.29 1.24
CA GLY A 151 5.70 4.41 0.21
C GLY A 151 6.10 3.06 -0.39
N LEU A 152 6.56 3.09 -1.63
CA LEU A 152 7.15 1.94 -2.32
C LEU A 152 8.31 2.38 -3.21
N ASP A 153 9.07 1.39 -3.66
CA ASP A 153 10.04 1.52 -4.72
C ASP A 153 9.56 0.75 -5.95
N CYS A 154 9.62 1.37 -7.13
CA CYS A 154 9.17 0.80 -8.38
C CYS A 154 10.33 0.70 -9.39
N ALA A 155 10.75 -0.54 -9.69
CA ALA A 155 11.68 -0.83 -10.76
C ALA A 155 10.91 -1.25 -12.01
N THR A 156 11.19 -0.60 -13.14
CA THR A 156 10.48 -0.82 -14.41
C THR A 156 11.48 -0.92 -15.55
N GLU A 157 11.33 -1.95 -16.38
CA GLU A 157 12.09 -2.11 -17.62
C GLU A 157 11.12 -2.38 -18.77
N VAL A 158 11.26 -1.57 -19.83
CA VAL A 158 10.42 -1.63 -21.02
C VAL A 158 11.32 -1.71 -22.24
N GLY A 159 11.33 -2.88 -22.89
CA GLY A 159 12.00 -3.11 -24.14
C GLY A 159 11.11 -2.83 -25.35
N ARG A 160 11.70 -2.16 -26.32
CA ARG A 160 11.15 -1.87 -27.66
C ARG A 160 12.11 -2.49 -28.68
N ALA A 161 11.67 -2.60 -29.94
CA ALA A 161 12.44 -3.22 -31.02
C ALA A 161 13.92 -2.77 -31.10
N GLU A 162 14.23 -1.50 -30.83
CA GLU A 162 15.59 -0.94 -30.95
C GLU A 162 16.11 -0.24 -29.69
N SER A 163 15.35 -0.24 -28.58
CA SER A 163 15.70 0.53 -27.39
C SER A 163 15.14 -0.07 -26.12
N LYS A 164 15.80 0.18 -25.00
CA LYS A 164 15.33 -0.17 -23.66
C LYS A 164 15.13 1.10 -22.84
N LEU A 165 14.08 1.12 -22.03
CA LEU A 165 13.81 2.17 -21.07
C LEU A 165 13.78 1.57 -19.66
N GLY A 166 14.37 2.27 -18.71
CA GLY A 166 14.46 1.81 -17.34
C GLY A 166 15.43 0.65 -17.12
N ASP A 167 15.38 0.10 -15.93
CA ASP A 167 16.26 -0.95 -15.44
C ASP A 167 15.52 -1.77 -14.37
N ARG A 168 15.86 -3.04 -14.25
CA ARG A 168 15.31 -3.93 -13.20
C ARG A 168 15.94 -3.67 -11.84
N GLU A 169 17.13 -3.08 -11.81
CA GLU A 169 17.90 -2.84 -10.58
C GLU A 169 17.80 -1.39 -10.08
N ALA A 170 17.30 -0.47 -10.92
CA ALA A 170 17.07 0.92 -10.53
C ALA A 170 15.58 1.14 -10.26
N SER A 171 15.27 1.56 -9.04
CA SER A 171 13.91 1.91 -8.63
C SER A 171 13.71 3.41 -8.53
N GLU A 172 12.49 3.84 -8.80
CA GLU A 172 11.99 5.18 -8.49
C GLU A 172 11.02 5.10 -7.31
N HIS A 173 11.05 6.11 -6.45
CA HIS A 173 10.15 6.17 -5.29
C HIS A 173 8.74 6.56 -5.71
N ALA A 174 7.72 5.96 -5.07
CA ALA A 174 6.33 6.34 -5.27
C ALA A 174 5.51 6.10 -4.00
N THR A 175 4.26 6.57 -4.01
CA THR A 175 3.29 6.24 -2.95
C THR A 175 2.18 5.34 -3.49
N TYR A 176 1.45 4.66 -2.61
CA TYR A 176 0.46 3.69 -3.04
C TYR A 176 -0.82 3.64 -2.21
N ARG A 177 -1.82 2.99 -2.80
CA ARG A 177 -3.04 2.47 -2.16
C ARG A 177 -3.28 1.04 -2.64
N ILE A 178 -3.24 0.08 -1.73
CA ILE A 178 -3.72 -1.28 -1.98
C ILE A 178 -5.13 -1.40 -1.42
N GLU A 179 -6.02 -2.01 -2.20
CA GLU A 179 -7.33 -2.49 -1.75
C GLU A 179 -7.40 -3.99 -2.00
N ALA A 180 -7.57 -4.76 -0.93
CA ALA A 180 -7.71 -6.21 -0.99
C ALA A 180 -9.03 -6.61 -0.34
N VAL A 181 -9.80 -7.45 -1.04
CA VAL A 181 -11.13 -7.92 -0.63
C VAL A 181 -11.07 -9.42 -0.39
N ASP A 182 -11.63 -9.86 0.73
CA ASP A 182 -11.88 -11.26 1.08
C ASP A 182 -13.37 -11.55 0.85
N GLY A 183 -13.67 -12.40 -0.14
CA GLY A 183 -15.00 -12.88 -0.49
C GLY A 183 -15.37 -14.21 0.19
N GLY A 184 -14.49 -14.73 1.05
CA GLY A 184 -14.58 -16.03 1.68
C GLY A 184 -13.72 -17.09 0.98
N VAL A 185 -13.82 -18.33 1.49
CA VAL A 185 -12.94 -19.43 1.07
C VAL A 185 -13.10 -19.75 -0.42
N GLY A 186 -12.00 -19.67 -1.18
CA GLY A 186 -11.97 -20.11 -2.58
C GLY A 186 -11.38 -19.11 -3.59
N GLY A 187 -10.68 -18.08 -3.12
CA GLY A 187 -9.93 -17.15 -3.94
C GLY A 187 -10.82 -16.33 -4.87
N GLY A 188 -10.34 -16.10 -6.08
CA GLY A 188 -11.03 -15.20 -7.02
C GLY A 188 -12.43 -15.68 -7.39
N ALA A 189 -12.66 -17.00 -7.37
CA ALA A 189 -13.97 -17.59 -7.61
C ALA A 189 -14.97 -17.34 -6.46
N ALA A 190 -14.47 -17.11 -5.25
CA ALA A 190 -15.28 -16.73 -4.08
C ALA A 190 -15.52 -15.20 -4.00
N GLY A 191 -14.81 -14.41 -4.80
CA GLY A 191 -14.95 -12.95 -4.85
C GLY A 191 -13.75 -12.17 -4.30
N ASP A 192 -12.64 -12.85 -3.98
CA ASP A 192 -11.40 -12.18 -3.61
C ASP A 192 -10.90 -11.30 -4.75
N SER A 193 -10.42 -10.12 -4.40
CA SER A 193 -9.83 -9.21 -5.38
C SER A 193 -8.70 -8.39 -4.78
N PHE A 194 -7.74 -8.05 -5.64
CA PHE A 194 -6.58 -7.24 -5.28
C PHE A 194 -6.41 -6.12 -6.31
N ALA A 195 -6.32 -4.89 -5.82
CA ALA A 195 -6.02 -3.71 -6.62
C ALA A 195 -4.86 -2.94 -5.99
N PHE A 196 -3.77 -2.78 -6.75
CA PHE A 196 -2.58 -2.03 -6.34
C PHE A 196 -2.52 -0.74 -7.14
N THR A 197 -2.93 0.37 -6.53
CA THR A 197 -2.85 1.70 -7.13
C THR A 197 -1.57 2.40 -6.71
N VAL A 198 -0.83 2.93 -7.67
CA VAL A 198 0.42 3.67 -7.43
C VAL A 198 0.28 5.09 -7.94
N PHE A 199 0.86 6.02 -7.18
CA PHE A 199 0.90 7.45 -7.49
C PHE A 199 2.35 7.85 -7.73
N PHE A 200 2.65 8.24 -8.97
CA PHE A 200 4.00 8.62 -9.39
C PHE A 200 4.11 10.14 -9.42
N ASP A 201 5.01 10.71 -8.63
CA ASP A 201 5.37 12.13 -8.74
C ASP A 201 6.37 12.31 -9.90
N PRO A 202 6.19 13.26 -10.82
CA PRO A 202 7.10 13.44 -11.95
C PRO A 202 8.53 13.85 -11.55
N ASP A 203 8.74 14.43 -10.37
CA ASP A 203 10.06 14.82 -9.87
C ASP A 203 10.79 13.65 -9.17
N GLU A 204 10.05 12.72 -8.56
CA GLU A 204 10.62 11.56 -7.85
C GLU A 204 10.65 10.27 -8.70
N ALA A 205 9.70 10.12 -9.62
CA ALA A 205 9.53 8.97 -10.51
C ALA A 205 9.27 9.38 -11.97
N PRO A 206 10.18 10.13 -12.62
CA PRO A 206 9.97 10.66 -13.96
C PRO A 206 9.72 9.58 -15.02
N LEU A 207 10.38 8.42 -14.95
CA LEU A 207 10.18 7.35 -15.93
C LEU A 207 8.80 6.70 -15.74
N ASN A 208 8.48 6.27 -14.53
CA ASN A 208 7.20 5.63 -14.25
C ASN A 208 6.03 6.59 -14.45
N HIS A 209 6.16 7.88 -14.10
CA HIS A 209 5.16 8.89 -14.43
C HIS A 209 4.97 9.06 -15.95
N ALA A 210 6.04 9.01 -16.75
CA ALA A 210 5.93 9.08 -18.20
C ALA A 210 5.23 7.84 -18.81
N ILE A 211 5.41 6.67 -18.19
CA ILE A 211 4.80 5.41 -18.63
C ILE A 211 3.34 5.33 -18.18
N PHE A 212 3.09 5.43 -16.88
CA PHE A 212 1.82 5.10 -16.24
C PHE A 212 0.95 6.33 -15.94
N GLY A 213 1.55 7.53 -15.88
CA GLY A 213 0.89 8.76 -15.49
C GLY A 213 0.92 9.00 -13.98
N PRO A 214 0.17 9.99 -13.48
CA PRO A 214 0.17 10.36 -12.07
C PRO A 214 -0.50 9.31 -11.16
N GLU A 215 -1.39 8.48 -11.71
CA GLU A 215 -2.08 7.41 -11.00
C GLU A 215 -2.30 6.23 -11.94
N PHE A 216 -1.96 5.02 -11.49
CA PHE A 216 -2.23 3.79 -12.22
C PHE A 216 -2.58 2.64 -11.29
N THR A 217 -3.59 1.86 -11.67
CA THR A 217 -4.03 0.69 -10.91
C THR A 217 -3.65 -0.60 -11.62
N PHE A 218 -2.84 -1.40 -10.95
CA PHE A 218 -2.54 -2.78 -11.30
C PHE A 218 -3.63 -3.67 -10.70
N THR A 219 -4.35 -4.34 -11.59
CA THR A 219 -5.55 -5.11 -11.30
C THR A 219 -5.85 -6.02 -12.48
N GLY A 220 -6.70 -7.01 -12.24
CA GLY A 220 -7.15 -7.97 -13.24
C GLY A 220 -8.09 -8.98 -12.59
N GLU A 221 -8.37 -10.06 -13.33
CA GLU A 221 -9.05 -11.21 -12.76
C GLU A 221 -8.09 -11.98 -11.85
N MET A 222 -8.44 -12.23 -10.60
CA MET A 222 -7.61 -13.06 -9.73
C MET A 222 -7.79 -14.54 -10.10
N VAL A 223 -6.87 -15.07 -10.90
CA VAL A 223 -6.95 -16.43 -11.45
C VAL A 223 -6.34 -17.49 -10.52
N SER A 224 -5.58 -17.05 -9.52
CA SER A 224 -4.95 -17.91 -8.51
C SER A 224 -4.65 -17.09 -7.27
N GLY A 225 -4.72 -17.71 -6.09
CA GLY A 225 -4.46 -17.05 -4.81
C GLY A 225 -5.64 -17.07 -3.87
N GLU A 226 -5.43 -16.48 -2.69
CA GLU A 226 -6.41 -16.32 -1.62
C GLU A 226 -6.07 -15.03 -0.87
N ILE A 227 -7.12 -14.34 -0.41
CA ILE A 227 -7.05 -13.22 0.51
C ILE A 227 -7.84 -13.60 1.75
N THR A 228 -7.23 -13.44 2.91
CA THR A 228 -7.88 -13.74 4.18
C THR A 228 -7.83 -12.52 5.08
N ILE A 229 -9.00 -12.07 5.52
CA ILE A 229 -9.17 -10.94 6.43
C ILE A 229 -9.96 -11.43 7.64
N VAL A 230 -9.30 -11.52 8.78
CA VAL A 230 -9.94 -11.87 10.06
C VAL A 230 -10.55 -10.62 10.66
N ASP A 231 -11.81 -10.71 11.08
CA ASP A 231 -12.45 -9.63 11.82
C ASP A 231 -11.74 -9.43 13.17
N PRO A 232 -11.13 -8.26 13.42
CA PRO A 232 -10.48 -7.98 14.70
C PRO A 232 -11.47 -7.86 15.88
N ARG A 233 -12.79 -7.83 15.60
CA ARG A 233 -13.88 -7.72 16.58
C ARG A 233 -14.62 -9.03 16.83
N ALA A 234 -14.30 -10.10 16.09
CA ALA A 234 -14.90 -11.41 16.26
C ALA A 234 -14.36 -12.17 17.49
#